data_AF-A0A1I7YN01-F1
#
_entry.id   AF-A0A1I7YN01-F1
#
_cell.length_a   1.000
_cell.length_b   1.000
_cell.length_c   1.000
_cell.angle_alpha   90.00
_cell.angle_beta   90.00
_cell.angle_gamma   90.00
#
_symmetry.space_group_name_H-M   'P 1'
#
loop_
_entity.id
_entity.type
_entity.pdbx_description
1 polymer ?
#
loop_
_entity_poly.entity_id
_entity_poly.type
_entity_poly.pdbx_seq_one_letter_code
_entity_poly.pdbx_strand_id
1 'polypeptide(L)'
;MEQASFTYWFFGTGWEDKLPYDQEHPAKPTVKKAARCDGPDAGYIATSFCVLSAALTVLQDRDSLPPKGGVFTTAAAFAKTRIYERLANFGIKFSMVDQQE
;
A
#
# COMPACT_ATOMS: atom_id res chain seq x y z
N MET A 1 -10.11 -0.36 28.99
CA MET A 1 -10.60 0.69 28.07
C MET A 1 -10.56 0.09 26.68
N GLU A 2 -11.66 0.14 25.93
CA GLU A 2 -11.63 -0.18 24.51
C GLU A 2 -10.80 0.90 23.81
N GLN A 3 -9.71 0.49 23.15
CA GLN A 3 -8.94 1.40 22.31
C GLN A 3 -9.66 1.54 20.97
N ALA A 4 -9.73 2.77 20.44
CA ALA A 4 -10.29 3.01 19.11
C ALA A 4 -9.43 2.28 18.05
N SER A 5 -10.04 1.81 16.98
CA SER A 5 -9.36 1.20 15.83
C SER A 5 -9.85 1.84 14.54
N PHE A 6 -9.19 1.53 13.42
CA PHE A 6 -9.66 1.98 12.11
C PHE A 6 -9.73 0.84 11.10
N THR A 7 -10.60 1.04 10.12
CA THR A 7 -10.63 0.29 8.87
C THR A 7 -10.72 1.28 7.72
N TYR A 8 -9.79 1.18 6.77
CA TYR A 8 -9.84 1.88 5.50
C TYR A 8 -10.20 0.95 4.36
N TRP A 9 -11.04 1.44 3.46
CA TRP A 9 -11.42 0.76 2.23
C TRP A 9 -10.89 1.55 1.04
N PHE A 10 -10.18 0.85 0.16
CA PHE A 10 -9.62 1.39 -1.07
C PHE A 10 -10.33 0.74 -2.25
N PHE A 11 -10.87 1.55 -3.15
CA PHE A 11 -11.56 1.08 -4.34
C PHE A 11 -10.84 1.61 -5.57
N GLY A 12 -10.41 0.70 -6.44
CA GLY A 12 -9.72 1.00 -7.70
C GLY A 12 -10.54 0.51 -8.88
N THR A 13 -10.60 1.32 -9.95
CA THR A 13 -11.12 0.91 -11.25
C THR A 13 -10.04 1.15 -12.30
N GLY A 14 -9.78 0.15 -13.16
CA GLY A 14 -8.73 0.22 -14.17
C GLY A 14 -9.00 -0.70 -15.36
N TRP A 15 -7.96 -0.90 -16.16
CA TRP A 15 -7.99 -1.74 -17.35
C TRP A 15 -7.19 -3.02 -17.11
N GLU A 16 -7.54 -4.08 -17.84
CA GLU A 16 -6.81 -5.34 -17.80
C GLU A 16 -5.48 -5.24 -18.56
N ASP A 17 -5.52 -4.58 -19.72
CA ASP A 17 -4.34 -4.34 -20.54
C ASP A 17 -3.46 -3.23 -19.96
N LYS A 18 -2.16 -3.33 -20.24
CA LYS A 18 -1.18 -2.29 -19.92
C LYS A 18 -0.73 -1.62 -21.21
N LEU A 19 -1.00 -0.33 -21.34
CA LEU A 19 -0.51 0.48 -22.47
C LEU A 19 0.76 1.28 -22.09
N PRO A 20 1.58 1.67 -23.08
CA PRO A 20 2.62 2.69 -22.92
C PRO A 20 2.07 4.00 -22.34
N TYR A 21 2.94 4.77 -21.67
CA TYR A 21 2.51 5.99 -20.95
C TYR A 21 1.92 7.07 -21.89
N ASP A 22 2.32 7.07 -23.15
CA ASP A 22 1.93 8.01 -24.19
C ASP A 22 0.67 7.56 -24.95
N GLN A 23 0.01 6.49 -24.51
CA GLN A 23 -1.18 5.94 -25.15
C GLN A 23 -2.36 5.89 -24.17
N GLU A 24 -3.54 6.23 -24.69
CA GLU A 24 -4.79 6.15 -23.94
C GLU A 24 -5.55 4.86 -24.24
N HIS A 25 -6.22 4.32 -23.22
CA HIS A 25 -7.12 3.20 -23.42
C HIS A 25 -8.37 3.64 -24.20
N PRO A 26 -8.72 2.98 -25.32
CA PRO A 26 -9.87 3.37 -26.12
C PRO A 26 -11.21 3.03 -25.45
N ALA A 27 -11.22 1.98 -24.62
CA ALA A 27 -12.39 1.56 -23.86
C ALA A 27 -12.39 2.14 -22.44
N LYS A 28 -13.55 2.15 -21.78
CA LYS A 28 -13.66 2.50 -20.35
C LYS A 28 -13.04 1.41 -19.46
N PRO A 29 -12.56 1.74 -18.25
CA PRO A 29 -12.01 0.76 -17.34
C PRO A 29 -13.09 -0.19 -16.84
N THR A 30 -12.83 -1.49 -16.91
CA THR A 30 -13.77 -2.56 -16.53
C THR A 30 -13.32 -3.33 -15.29
N VAL A 31 -12.02 -3.33 -14.99
CA VAL A 31 -11.46 -4.05 -13.84
C VAL A 31 -11.72 -3.26 -12.58
N LYS A 32 -12.35 -3.88 -11.59
CA LYS A 32 -12.55 -3.31 -10.25
C LYS A 32 -11.75 -4.11 -9.23
N LYS A 33 -11.14 -3.43 -8.27
CA LYS A 33 -10.45 -4.04 -7.13
C LYS A 33 -10.81 -3.29 -5.86
N ALA A 34 -10.97 -4.05 -4.78
CA ALA A 34 -11.13 -3.51 -3.45
C ALA A 34 -9.98 -4.01 -2.57
N ALA A 35 -9.43 -3.12 -1.75
CA ALA A 35 -8.46 -3.46 -0.72
C ALA A 35 -8.93 -2.89 0.62
N ARG A 36 -8.57 -3.58 1.69
CA ARG A 36 -8.89 -3.21 3.06
C ARG A 36 -7.59 -3.02 3.84
N CYS A 37 -7.56 -2.01 4.71
CA CYS A 37 -6.50 -1.83 5.69
C CYS A 37 -7.10 -1.67 7.09
N ASP A 38 -6.67 -2.50 8.03
CA ASP A 38 -7.09 -2.42 9.43
C ASP A 38 -5.91 -2.01 10.30
N GLY A 39 -6.15 -1.24 11.36
CA GLY A 39 -5.11 -0.89 12.33
C GLY A 39 -5.62 -0.62 13.74
N PRO A 40 -4.70 -0.61 14.72
CA PRO A 40 -5.03 -0.79 16.14
C PRO A 40 -5.38 0.49 16.91
N ASP A 41 -5.25 1.68 16.30
CA ASP A 41 -5.42 2.99 16.95
C ASP A 41 -5.93 4.03 15.96
N ALA A 42 -6.71 5.01 16.43
CA ALA A 42 -7.32 6.07 15.63
C ALA A 42 -6.32 6.99 14.88
N GLY A 43 -5.02 6.93 15.20
CA GLY A 43 -4.01 7.41 14.24
C GLY A 43 -2.64 7.76 14.80
N TYR A 44 -2.49 8.14 16.08
CA TYR A 44 -1.18 8.58 16.58
C TYR A 44 -0.18 7.43 16.67
N ILE A 45 -0.60 6.34 17.31
CA ILE A 45 0.24 5.15 17.46
C ILE A 45 0.41 4.47 16.10
N ALA A 46 -0.70 4.29 15.37
CA ALA A 46 -0.66 3.67 14.04
C ALA A 46 0.22 4.44 13.05
N THR A 47 0.10 5.77 12.98
CA THR A 47 0.94 6.60 12.09
C THR A 47 2.41 6.54 12.50
N SER A 48 2.71 6.52 13.80
CA SER A 48 4.09 6.35 14.29
C SER A 48 4.69 5.02 13.82
N PHE A 49 3.91 3.93 13.89
CA PHE A 49 4.34 2.63 13.37
C PHE A 49 4.49 2.60 11.84
N CYS A 50 3.67 3.34 11.09
CA CYS A 50 3.85 3.50 9.66
C CYS A 50 5.20 4.18 9.33
N VAL A 51 5.52 5.28 10.01
CA VAL A 51 6.79 6.01 9.81
C VAL A 51 7.99 5.14 10.21
N LEU A 52 7.92 4.45 11.34
CA LEU A 52 8.95 3.51 11.78
C LEU A 52 9.16 2.39 10.76
N SER A 53 8.07 1.80 10.26
CA SER A 53 8.13 0.75 9.25
C SER A 53 8.80 1.25 7.96
N ALA A 54 8.46 2.47 7.51
CA ALA A 54 9.09 3.09 6.35
C ALA A 54 10.60 3.33 6.56
N ALA A 55 11.00 3.86 7.73
CA ALA A 55 12.40 4.08 8.05
C ALA A 55 13.20 2.77 8.08
N LEU A 56 12.66 1.72 8.71
CA LEU A 56 13.28 0.39 8.73
C LEU A 56 13.39 -0.21 7.34
N THR A 57 12.36 -0.05 6.50
CA THR A 57 12.41 -0.48 5.10
C THR A 57 13.52 0.23 4.33
N VAL A 58 13.67 1.56 4.47
CA VAL A 58 14.74 2.31 3.81
C VAL A 58 16.13 1.81 4.23
N LEU A 59 16.31 1.50 5.52
CA LEU A 59 17.60 1.07 6.06
C LEU A 59 17.94 -0.39 5.75
N GLN A 60 16.96 -1.29 5.85
CA GLN A 60 17.19 -2.73 5.85
C GLN A 60 16.84 -3.42 4.52
N ASP A 61 16.09 -2.76 3.64
CA ASP A 61 15.66 -3.32 2.34
C ASP A 61 16.32 -2.55 1.18
N ARG A 62 17.54 -2.03 1.41
CA ARG A 62 18.26 -1.15 0.46
C ARG A 62 18.37 -1.74 -0.95
N ASP A 63 18.63 -3.04 -1.06
CA ASP A 63 18.78 -3.73 -2.35
C ASP A 63 17.45 -3.87 -3.12
N SER A 64 16.32 -3.69 -2.42
CA SER A 64 14.97 -3.68 -2.99
C SER A 64 14.46 -2.28 -3.33
N LEU A 65 15.17 -1.22 -2.93
CA LEU A 65 14.81 0.16 -3.25
C LEU A 65 15.17 0.49 -4.71
N PRO A 66 14.57 1.55 -5.29
CA PRO A 66 15.00 2.08 -6.58
C PRO A 66 16.52 2.34 -6.60
N PRO A 67 17.25 1.87 -7.63
CA PRO A 67 18.71 1.92 -7.66
C PRO A 67 19.28 3.33 -7.83
N LYS A 68 18.45 4.26 -8.32
CA LYS A 68 18.79 5.68 -8.43
C LYS A 68 18.16 6.42 -7.26
N GLY A 69 18.94 7.29 -6.62
CA GLY A 69 18.40 8.24 -5.65
C GLY A 69 17.41 9.21 -6.29
N GLY A 70 16.53 9.80 -5.49
CA GLY A 70 15.49 10.72 -5.96
C GLY A 70 14.33 10.84 -4.98
N VAL A 71 13.25 11.47 -5.44
CA VAL A 71 11.98 11.59 -4.70
C VAL A 71 11.00 10.60 -5.30
N PHE A 72 10.50 9.68 -4.47
CA PHE A 72 9.61 8.61 -4.89
C PHE A 72 8.33 8.63 -4.07
N THR A 73 7.22 8.26 -4.71
CA THR A 73 6.02 7.86 -3.97
C THR A 73 6.30 6.56 -3.23
N THR A 74 5.56 6.31 -2.14
CA THR A 74 5.70 5.08 -1.35
C THR A 74 5.46 3.83 -2.19
N ALA A 75 4.49 3.87 -3.12
CA ALA A 75 4.25 2.76 -4.06
C ALA A 75 5.48 2.46 -4.92
N ALA A 76 6.13 3.48 -5.50
CA ALA A 76 7.32 3.27 -6.32
C ALA A 76 8.54 2.84 -5.50
N ALA A 77 8.71 3.40 -4.29
CA ALA A 77 9.84 3.12 -3.42
C ALA A 77 9.77 1.73 -2.77
N PHE A 78 8.59 1.32 -2.32
CA PHE A 78 8.44 0.18 -1.41
C PHE A 78 7.78 -1.05 -2.05
N ALA A 79 7.36 -0.99 -3.32
CA ALA A 79 6.67 -2.10 -4.00
C ALA A 79 7.38 -3.46 -3.93
N LYS A 80 8.72 -3.47 -3.83
CA LYS A 80 9.54 -4.69 -3.79
C LYS A 80 10.19 -4.95 -2.41
N THR A 81 9.68 -4.30 -1.37
CA THR A 81 10.24 -4.35 -0.01
C THR A 81 9.34 -5.14 0.94
N ARG A 82 9.81 -5.35 2.17
CA ARG A 82 9.08 -6.04 3.25
C ARG A 82 8.18 -5.11 4.07
N ILE A 83 7.83 -3.94 3.53
CA ILE A 83 7.06 -2.92 4.28
C ILE A 83 5.75 -3.48 4.86
N TYR A 84 5.02 -4.31 4.10
CA TYR A 84 3.74 -4.88 4.54
C TYR A 84 3.91 -5.85 5.72
N GLU A 85 5.00 -6.63 5.76
CA GLU A 85 5.31 -7.51 6.89
C GLU A 85 5.60 -6.69 8.16
N ARG A 86 6.35 -5.59 8.01
CA ARG A 86 6.65 -4.68 9.13
C ARG A 86 5.39 -4.01 9.68
N LEU A 87 4.55 -3.50 8.80
CA LEU A 87 3.26 -2.92 9.17
C LEU A 87 2.37 -3.94 9.89
N ALA A 88 2.32 -5.18 9.39
CA ALA A 88 1.53 -6.25 9.99
C ALA A 88 1.99 -6.61 11.40
N ASN A 89 3.30 -6.55 11.69
CA ASN A 89 3.84 -6.76 13.04
C ASN A 89 3.38 -5.69 14.05
N PHE A 90 3.01 -4.51 13.56
CA PHE A 90 2.41 -3.43 14.37
C PHE A 90 0.88 -3.41 14.32
N GLY A 91 0.25 -4.47 13.79
CA GLY A 91 -1.20 -4.60 13.71
C GLY A 91 -1.83 -3.84 12.54
N ILE A 92 -1.04 -3.29 11.62
CA ILE A 92 -1.53 -2.58 10.43
C ILE A 92 -1.51 -3.55 9.25
N LYS A 93 -2.68 -4.06 8.87
CA LYS A 93 -2.80 -5.18 7.93
C LYS A 93 -3.52 -4.77 6.68
N PHE A 94 -2.93 -5.07 5.53
CA PHE A 94 -3.55 -4.87 4.22
C PHE A 94 -4.02 -6.20 3.65
N SER A 95 -5.20 -6.22 3.04
CA SER A 95 -5.73 -7.39 2.32
C SER A 95 -6.46 -6.97 1.05
N MET A 96 -6.37 -7.82 0.02
CA MET A 96 -7.26 -7.72 -1.13
C MET A 96 -8.61 -8.34 -0.75
N VAL A 97 -9.68 -7.69 -1.18
CA VAL A 97 -11.02 -8.21 -0.97
C VAL A 97 -11.48 -8.79 -2.29
N ASP A 98 -11.63 -10.11 -2.31
CA ASP A 98 -12.21 -10.79 -3.46
C ASP A 98 -13.66 -10.34 -3.60
N GLN A 99 -14.03 -9.88 -4.79
CA GLN A 99 -15.45 -9.71 -5.12
C GLN A 99 -16.03 -11.12 -5.22
N GLN A 100 -16.85 -11.52 -4.23
CA GLN A 100 -17.80 -12.60 -4.45
C GLN A 100 -18.77 -12.11 -5.54
N GLU A 101 -18.88 -12.88 -6.63
CA GLU A 101 -19.89 -12.67 -7.67
C GLU A 101 -21.31 -12.73 -7.10
#